data_AF-A0A661TJL8-F1
#
_entry.id   AF-A0A661TJL8-F1
#
_cell.length_a   1.000
_cell.length_b   1.000
_cell.length_c   1.000
_cell.angle_alpha   90.00
_cell.angle_beta   90.00
_cell.angle_gamma   90.00
#
_symmetry.space_group_name_H-M   'P 1'
#
loop_
_entity.id
_entity.type
_entity.pdbx_description
1 polymer ?
#
loop_
_entity_poly.entity_id
_entity_poly.type
_entity_poly.pdbx_seq_one_letter_code
_entity_poly.pdbx_strand_id
1 'polypeptide(L)'
;MGLLNYVFYFFGVILIIGGVFGNNLPMFLLGVIIALPPLLEKGLRRRERRDASSDDVLSLIFEEKEKRVIEALIKSPEPLRLSEVAAATGLNKVTAYRLLRRLAARGAVLALKDDAAKVKRYYINPKLKELFSSC
;
A
#
# COMPACT_ATOMS: atom_id res chain seq x y z
N MET A 1 -8.33 -3.65 18.84
CA MET A 1 -9.55 -4.46 19.11
C MET A 1 -10.16 -3.90 20.38
N GLY A 2 -11.40 -3.40 20.34
CA GLY A 2 -12.05 -2.87 21.54
C GLY A 2 -12.48 -4.00 22.48
N LEU A 3 -12.49 -3.72 23.80
CA LEU A 3 -12.98 -4.62 24.85
C LEU A 3 -14.35 -5.25 24.49
N LEU A 4 -15.23 -4.44 23.87
CA LEU A 4 -16.56 -4.86 23.42
C LEU A 4 -16.52 -6.05 22.43
N ASN A 5 -15.61 -6.04 21.44
CA ASN A 5 -15.51 -7.12 20.45
C ASN A 5 -15.02 -8.43 21.07
N TYR A 6 -14.19 -8.35 22.11
CA TYR A 6 -13.73 -9.51 22.85
C TYR A 6 -14.87 -10.11 23.69
N VAL A 7 -15.63 -9.25 24.36
CA VAL A 7 -16.81 -9.64 25.13
C VAL A 7 -17.85 -10.32 24.24
N PHE A 8 -18.20 -9.74 23.09
CA PHE A 8 -19.13 -10.35 22.14
C PHE A 8 -18.64 -11.70 21.63
N TYR A 9 -17.38 -11.81 21.22
CA TYR A 9 -16.82 -13.09 20.80
C TYR A 9 -16.87 -14.15 21.92
N PHE A 10 -16.47 -13.78 23.13
CA PHE A 10 -16.44 -14.68 24.28
C PHE A 10 -17.84 -15.21 24.65
N PHE A 11 -18.83 -14.32 24.80
CA PHE A 11 -20.19 -14.73 25.11
C PHE A 11 -20.86 -15.49 23.96
N GLY A 12 -20.57 -15.13 22.71
CA GLY A 12 -21.06 -15.87 21.54
C GLY A 12 -20.56 -17.32 21.52
N VAL A 13 -19.29 -17.56 21.86
CA VAL A 13 -18.72 -18.92 21.96
C VAL A 13 -19.34 -19.71 23.11
N ILE A 14 -19.57 -19.10 24.28
CA ILE A 14 -20.23 -19.76 25.42
C ILE A 14 -21.65 -20.19 25.04
N LEU A 15 -22.41 -19.34 24.35
CA LEU A 15 -23.76 -19.65 23.89
C LEU A 15 -23.79 -20.76 22.85
N ILE A 16 -22.80 -20.81 21.95
CA ILE A 16 -22.64 -21.92 20.99
C ILE A 16 -22.42 -23.24 21.73
N ILE A 17 -21.50 -23.27 22.69
CA ILE A 17 -21.18 -24.47 23.48
C ILE A 17 -22.40 -24.91 24.29
N GLY A 18 -23.04 -23.98 25.02
CA GLY A 18 -24.25 -24.24 25.79
C GLY A 18 -25.41 -24.74 24.92
N GLY A 19 -25.59 -24.17 23.73
CA GLY A 19 -26.60 -24.59 22.77
C GLY A 19 -26.38 -25.99 22.22
N VAL A 20 -25.12 -26.39 21.96
CA VAL A 20 -24.76 -27.73 21.49
C VAL A 20 -24.98 -28.78 22.59
N PHE A 21 -24.47 -28.54 23.80
CA PHE A 21 -24.59 -29.49 24.92
C PHE A 21 -26.02 -29.57 25.47
N GLY A 22 -26.80 -28.49 25.37
CA GLY A 22 -28.19 -28.43 25.81
C GLY A 22 -29.22 -28.80 24.75
N ASN A 23 -28.79 -29.22 23.54
CA ASN A 23 -29.65 -29.43 22.37
C ASN A 23 -30.64 -28.28 22.11
N ASN A 24 -30.17 -27.04 22.29
CA ASN A 24 -30.97 -25.82 22.24
C ASN A 24 -30.57 -24.98 21.02
N LEU A 25 -31.23 -25.25 19.89
CA LEU A 25 -30.97 -24.64 18.60
C LEU A 25 -31.08 -23.10 18.62
N PRO A 26 -32.10 -22.46 19.26
CA PRO A 26 -32.15 -21.00 19.40
C PRO A 26 -30.92 -20.40 20.09
N MET A 27 -30.43 -21.03 21.15
CA MET A 27 -29.26 -20.55 21.89
C MET A 27 -27.98 -20.64 21.06
N PHE A 28 -27.84 -21.74 20.31
CA PHE A 28 -26.73 -21.92 19.36
C PHE A 28 -26.73 -20.82 18.28
N LEU A 29 -27.88 -20.56 17.66
CA LEU A 29 -28.01 -19.53 16.62
C LEU A 29 -27.72 -18.13 17.14
N LEU A 30 -28.18 -17.79 18.35
CA LEU A 30 -27.85 -16.53 19.01
C LEU A 30 -26.33 -16.39 19.23
N GLY A 31 -25.67 -17.45 19.67
CA GLY A 31 -24.22 -17.46 19.84
C GLY A 31 -23.47 -17.22 18.53
N VAL A 32 -23.92 -17.81 17.42
CA VAL A 32 -23.36 -17.56 16.08
C VAL A 32 -23.55 -16.10 15.67
N ILE A 33 -24.75 -15.54 15.81
CA ILE A 33 -25.04 -14.14 15.44
C ILE A 33 -24.18 -13.15 16.24
N ILE A 34 -23.93 -13.44 17.51
CA ILE A 34 -23.15 -12.56 18.39
C ILE A 34 -21.63 -12.68 18.13
N ALA A 35 -21.14 -13.88 17.80
CA ALA A 35 -19.71 -14.10 17.53
C ALA A 35 -19.28 -13.69 16.13
N LEU A 36 -20.21 -13.59 15.17
CA LEU A 36 -19.89 -13.35 13.75
C LEU A 36 -19.37 -11.92 13.45
N PRO A 37 -19.94 -10.82 13.99
CA PRO A 37 -19.47 -9.47 13.72
C PRO A 37 -17.98 -9.23 14.03
N PRO A 38 -17.42 -9.63 15.18
CA PRO A 38 -15.99 -9.43 15.45
C PRO A 38 -15.09 -10.29 14.54
N LEU A 39 -15.56 -11.44 14.06
CA LEU A 39 -14.85 -12.28 13.09
C LEU A 39 -14.87 -11.65 11.68
N LEU A 40 -16.02 -11.13 11.27
CA LEU A 40 -16.20 -10.36 10.03
C LEU A 40 -15.33 -9.10 10.04
N GLU A 41 -15.37 -8.32 11.12
CA GLU A 41 -14.58 -7.09 11.25
C GLU A 41 -13.07 -7.39 11.23
N LYS A 42 -12.64 -8.50 11.83
CA LYS A 42 -11.23 -8.96 11.76
C LYS A 42 -10.85 -9.42 10.35
N GLY A 43 -11.75 -10.09 9.64
CA GLY A 43 -11.56 -10.50 8.25
C GLY A 43 -11.48 -9.30 7.29
N LEU A 44 -12.39 -8.34 7.45
CA LEU A 44 -12.47 -7.12 6.67
C LEU A 44 -11.27 -6.21 6.92
N ARG A 45 -10.90 -5.93 8.17
CA ARG A 45 -9.68 -5.16 8.49
C ARG A 45 -8.42 -5.82 7.96
N ARG A 46 -8.35 -7.16 7.93
CA ARG A 46 -7.21 -7.90 7.36
C ARG A 46 -7.19 -7.89 5.82
N ARG A 47 -8.33 -7.62 5.18
CA ARG A 47 -8.45 -7.45 3.74
C ARG A 47 -8.13 -6.00 3.35
N GLU A 48 -8.68 -5.03 4.05
CA GLU A 48 -8.39 -3.60 3.89
C GLU A 48 -6.91 -3.27 4.12
N ARG A 49 -6.28 -3.87 5.13
CA ARG A 49 -4.82 -3.71 5.36
C ARG A 49 -3.93 -4.40 4.32
N ARG A 50 -4.49 -5.27 3.46
CA ARG A 50 -3.78 -5.90 2.34
C ARG A 50 -4.04 -5.17 1.03
N ASP A 51 -5.27 -4.70 0.81
CA ASP A 51 -5.65 -4.00 -0.42
C ASP A 51 -5.13 -2.54 -0.48
N ALA A 52 -4.65 -1.97 0.63
CA ALA A 52 -4.16 -0.59 0.72
C ALA A 52 -2.66 -0.46 0.99
N SER A 53 -1.83 -1.37 0.48
CA SER A 53 -0.38 -1.13 0.44
C SER A 53 -0.02 -0.37 -0.84
N SER A 54 0.58 0.81 -0.71
CA SER A 54 1.15 1.57 -1.84
C SER A 54 2.10 0.73 -2.71
N ASP A 55 2.71 -0.31 -2.11
CA ASP A 55 3.55 -1.27 -2.82
C ASP A 55 2.81 -2.08 -3.89
N ASP A 56 1.54 -2.42 -3.65
CA ASP A 56 0.72 -3.22 -4.56
C ASP A 56 0.25 -2.37 -5.76
N VAL A 57 -0.18 -1.14 -5.53
CA VAL A 57 -0.63 -0.24 -6.61
C VAL A 57 0.53 0.12 -7.56
N LEU A 58 1.71 0.41 -7.02
CA LEU A 58 2.89 0.67 -7.86
C LEU A 58 3.32 -0.58 -8.66
N SER A 59 3.17 -1.76 -8.09
CA SER A 59 3.51 -3.02 -8.77
C SER A 59 2.58 -3.38 -9.94
N LEU A 60 1.33 -2.89 -9.90
CA LEU A 60 0.36 -3.09 -10.97
C LEU A 60 0.62 -2.20 -12.20
N ILE A 61 1.21 -1.02 -11.98
CA ILE A 61 1.38 0.02 -13.02
C ILE A 61 2.81 0.02 -13.57
N PHE A 62 3.80 -0.30 -12.73
CA PHE A 62 5.22 -0.15 -13.05
C PHE A 62 5.98 -1.45 -12.88
N GLU A 63 6.86 -1.74 -13.83
CA GLU A 63 7.81 -2.85 -13.69
C GLU A 63 8.72 -2.64 -12.47
N GLU A 64 9.28 -3.73 -11.93
CA GLU A 64 10.09 -3.69 -10.70
C GLU A 64 11.26 -2.68 -10.73
N LYS A 65 11.87 -2.47 -11.90
CA LYS A 65 12.92 -1.45 -12.10
C LYS A 65 12.36 -0.03 -12.16
N GLU A 66 11.17 0.15 -12.73
CA GLU A 66 10.46 1.43 -12.77
C GLU A 66 9.98 1.82 -11.36
N LYS A 67 9.43 0.86 -10.61
CA LYS A 67 9.03 1.03 -9.20
C LYS A 67 10.18 1.55 -8.33
N ARG A 68 11.36 0.92 -8.40
CA ARG A 68 12.55 1.38 -7.67
C ARG A 68 12.95 2.83 -7.99
N VAL A 69 12.85 3.23 -9.26
CA VAL A 69 13.13 4.61 -9.68
C VAL A 69 12.09 5.58 -9.11
N ILE A 70 10.81 5.22 -9.16
CA ILE A 70 9.71 6.04 -8.63
C ILE A 70 9.83 6.21 -7.12
N GLU A 71 10.07 5.13 -6.37
CA GLU A 71 10.28 5.20 -4.92
C GLU A 71 11.46 6.09 -4.54
N ALA A 72 12.58 5.99 -5.26
CA ALA A 72 13.74 6.85 -5.03
C ALA A 72 13.38 8.34 -5.23
N LEU A 73 12.55 8.65 -6.22
CA LEU A 73 12.08 10.02 -6.48
C LEU A 73 11.02 10.50 -5.48
N ILE A 74 10.20 9.61 -4.92
CA ILE A 74 9.23 9.93 -3.86
C ILE A 74 9.94 10.23 -2.54
N LYS A 75 10.93 9.41 -2.19
CA LYS A 75 11.70 9.51 -0.93
C LYS A 75 12.62 10.74 -0.90
N SER A 76 13.02 11.25 -2.06
CA SER A 76 13.87 12.43 -2.14
C SER A 76 13.05 13.72 -2.01
N PRO A 77 13.39 14.63 -1.07
CA PRO A 77 12.75 15.93 -0.98
C PRO A 77 13.15 16.87 -2.15
N GLU A 78 14.33 16.64 -2.74
CA GLU A 78 14.85 17.45 -3.84
C GLU A 78 14.85 16.69 -5.18
N PRO A 79 14.72 17.39 -6.32
CA PRO A 79 14.87 16.79 -7.65
C PRO A 79 16.26 16.15 -7.84
N LEU A 80 16.29 14.88 -8.20
CA LEU A 80 17.51 14.08 -8.32
C LEU A 80 18.14 14.16 -9.71
N ARG A 81 19.47 14.17 -9.77
CA ARG A 81 20.25 14.02 -11.00
C ARG A 81 20.24 12.55 -11.46
N LEU A 82 20.53 12.31 -12.73
CA LEU A 82 20.64 10.94 -13.28
C LEU A 82 21.62 10.06 -12.48
N SER A 83 22.75 10.62 -12.05
CA SER A 83 23.74 9.90 -11.24
C SER A 83 23.22 9.52 -9.87
N GLU A 84 22.43 10.38 -9.25
CA GLU A 84 21.84 10.16 -7.92
C GLU A 84 20.74 9.10 -8.00
N VAL A 85 19.89 9.15 -9.04
CA VAL A 85 18.90 8.10 -9.29
C VAL A 85 19.58 6.74 -9.52
N ALA A 86 20.66 6.70 -10.32
CA ALA A 86 21.43 5.48 -10.55
C ALA A 86 22.02 4.91 -9.24
N ALA A 87 22.60 5.77 -8.40
CA ALA A 87 23.16 5.38 -7.11
C ALA A 87 22.08 4.87 -6.14
N ALA A 88 20.95 5.58 -6.01
CA ALA A 88 19.86 5.23 -5.10
C ALA A 88 19.16 3.92 -5.48
N THR A 89 19.16 3.55 -6.77
CA THR A 89 18.45 2.36 -7.28
C THR A 89 19.37 1.16 -7.54
N GLY A 90 20.69 1.35 -7.43
CA GLY A 90 21.69 0.35 -7.80
C GLY A 90 21.72 0.05 -9.31
N LEU A 91 21.18 0.94 -10.14
CA LEU A 91 21.12 0.78 -11.59
C LEU A 91 22.31 1.45 -12.26
N ASN A 92 22.71 0.94 -13.43
CA ASN A 92 23.69 1.65 -14.25
C ASN A 92 23.07 2.96 -14.82
N LYS A 93 23.93 3.94 -15.16
CA LYS A 93 23.49 5.25 -15.68
C LYS A 93 22.66 5.15 -16.97
N VAL A 94 22.98 4.22 -17.87
CA VAL A 94 22.28 4.04 -19.16
C VAL A 94 20.86 3.50 -18.93
N THR A 95 20.71 2.53 -18.03
CA THR A 95 19.45 1.92 -17.65
C THR A 95 18.58 2.93 -16.91
N ALA A 96 19.14 3.65 -15.93
CA ALA A 96 18.45 4.74 -15.25
C ALA A 96 17.95 5.80 -16.25
N TYR A 97 18.78 6.17 -17.23
CA TYR A 97 18.40 7.13 -18.28
C TYR A 97 17.26 6.60 -19.15
N ARG A 98 17.33 5.35 -19.62
CA ARG A 98 16.27 4.72 -20.43
C ARG A 98 14.94 4.62 -19.66
N LEU A 99 14.99 4.33 -18.37
CA LEU A 99 13.80 4.26 -17.52
C LEU A 99 13.22 5.65 -17.28
N LEU A 100 14.04 6.62 -16.88
CA LEU A 100 13.60 8.01 -16.70
C LEU A 100 12.99 8.59 -17.97
N ARG A 101 13.54 8.29 -19.15
CA ARG A 101 12.97 8.71 -20.43
C ARG A 101 11.59 8.10 -20.68
N ARG A 102 11.42 6.80 -20.39
CA ARG A 102 10.11 6.12 -20.52
C ARG A 102 9.09 6.66 -19.53
N LEU A 103 9.48 6.81 -18.27
CA LEU A 103 8.64 7.37 -17.21
C LEU A 103 8.24 8.82 -17.51
N ALA A 104 9.16 9.63 -18.06
CA ALA A 104 8.84 10.98 -18.50
C ALA A 104 7.88 11.02 -19.69
N ALA A 105 8.04 10.11 -20.66
CA ALA A 105 7.11 9.99 -21.79
C ALA A 105 5.69 9.60 -21.35
N ARG A 106 5.57 8.82 -20.26
CA ARG A 106 4.29 8.48 -19.61
C ARG A 106 3.75 9.57 -18.69
N GLY A 107 4.46 10.69 -18.55
CA GLY A 107 4.09 11.78 -17.63
C GLY A 107 4.28 11.44 -16.15
N ALA A 108 4.96 10.34 -15.82
CA ALA A 108 5.16 9.90 -14.44
C ALA A 108 6.27 10.68 -13.71
N VAL A 109 7.29 11.10 -14.47
CA VAL A 109 8.45 11.83 -13.98
C VAL A 109 8.59 13.11 -14.79
N LEU A 110 8.88 14.21 -14.13
CA LEU A 110 9.14 15.51 -14.75
C LEU A 110 10.63 15.83 -14.66
N ALA A 111 11.14 16.52 -15.68
CA ALA A 111 12.53 16.93 -15.76
C ALA A 111 12.64 18.46 -15.70
N LEU A 112 13.30 18.98 -14.67
CA LEU A 112 13.76 20.36 -14.58
C LEU A 112 15.11 20.47 -15.28
N LYS A 113 15.23 21.41 -16.21
CA LYS A 113 16.54 21.84 -16.71
C LYS A 113 17.04 22.93 -15.80
N ASP A 114 18.20 22.70 -15.20
CA ASP A 114 18.93 23.73 -14.49
C ASP A 114 19.76 24.51 -15.54
N ASP A 115 19.28 25.70 -15.93
CA ASP A 115 19.89 26.51 -17.00
C ASP A 115 21.33 26.93 -16.66
N ALA A 116 21.66 27.04 -15.37
CA ALA A 116 23.01 27.41 -14.92
C ALA A 116 24.02 26.27 -15.07
N ALA A 117 23.59 25.01 -14.95
CA ALA A 117 24.48 23.86 -14.90
C ALA A 117 24.37 22.92 -16.11
N LYS A 118 23.41 23.12 -17.03
CA LYS A 118 23.02 22.15 -18.07
C LYS A 118 22.69 20.75 -17.52
N VAL A 119 22.42 20.65 -16.22
CA VAL A 119 22.11 19.38 -15.55
C VAL A 119 20.60 19.20 -15.52
N LYS A 120 20.13 18.06 -16.03
CA LYS A 120 18.72 17.64 -15.88
C LYS A 120 18.51 17.05 -14.48
N ARG A 121 17.54 17.59 -13.75
CA ARG A 121 17.06 17.04 -12.49
C ARG A 121 15.65 16.47 -12.67
N TYR A 122 15.37 15.36 -12.02
CA TYR A 122 14.16 14.58 -12.17
C TYR A 122 13.39 14.55 -10.85
N TYR A 123 12.07 14.66 -10.93
CA TYR A 123 11.18 14.55 -9.78
C TYR A 123 9.88 13.86 -10.21
N ILE A 124 9.17 13.24 -9.26
CA ILE A 124 7.88 12.64 -9.55
C ILE A 124 6.85 13.73 -9.91
N ASN A 125 5.95 13.44 -10.85
CA ASN A 125 4.85 14.34 -11.15
C ASN A 125 4.04 14.62 -9.87
N PRO A 126 3.83 15.89 -9.46
CA PRO A 126 3.11 16.23 -8.23
C PRO A 126 1.72 15.60 -8.15
N LYS A 127 1.01 15.51 -9.27
CA LYS A 127 -0.32 14.88 -9.35
C LYS A 127 -0.28 13.39 -9.03
N LEU A 128 0.80 12.71 -9.41
CA LEU A 128 1.01 11.31 -9.04
C LEU A 128 1.51 11.19 -7.61
N LYS A 129 2.34 12.14 -7.16
CA LYS A 129 2.81 12.18 -5.78
C LYS A 129 1.63 12.16 -4.83
N GLU A 130 0.61 12.98 -5.07
CA GLU A 130 -0.64 13.01 -4.30
C GLU A 130 -1.31 11.63 -4.20
N LEU A 131 -1.40 10.88 -5.31
CA LEU A 131 -1.98 9.54 -5.33
C LEU A 131 -1.18 8.52 -4.50
N PHE A 132 0.12 8.75 -4.32
CA PHE A 132 1.01 7.83 -3.60
C PHE A 132 1.38 8.32 -2.19
N SER A 133 1.13 9.58 -1.85
CA SER A 133 1.42 10.17 -0.53
C SER A 133 0.30 10.03 0.50
N SER A 134 -0.90 9.62 0.08
CA SER A 134 -2.05 9.33 0.96
C SER A 134 -2.14 7.87 1.41
N CYS A 135 -1.04 7.12 1.38
CA CYS A 135 -0.92 5.76 1.93
C CYS A 135 0.04 5.73 3.11
#